data_AF-A0A147B8J9-F1
#
_entry.id   AF-A0A147B8J9-F1
#
_cell.length_a   1.000
_cell.length_b   1.000
_cell.length_c   1.000
_cell.angle_alpha   90.00
_cell.angle_beta   90.00
_cell.angle_gamma   90.00
#
_symmetry.space_group_name_H-M   'P 1'
#
loop_
_entity.id
_entity.type
_entity.pdbx_description
1 polymer ?
#
loop_
_entity_poly.entity_id
_entity_poly.type
_entity_poly.pdbx_seq_one_letter_code
_entity_poly.pdbx_strand_id
1 'polypeptide(L)'
;MTDVDLMPQYGLFERLRGFLPKRPPCEKCLYVVPAFEGSLDVAHPRSKKELLQRFGNKKHFRVYHAVAFRKNQGATNINRWKRLPDEDELKPAYEANFTFGYECFYVGPHTVPRYRERFIGYGFTRNVQTLESHLAGYK
;
A
#
# COMPACT_ATOMS: atom_id res chain seq x y z
N MET A 1 -14.19 21.60 -6.08
CA MET A 1 -13.52 21.04 -4.89
C MET A 1 -13.20 19.61 -5.25
N THR A 2 -11.93 19.25 -5.36
CA THR A 2 -11.51 17.88 -5.69
C THR A 2 -11.43 17.11 -4.39
N ASP A 3 -12.21 16.05 -4.25
CA ASP A 3 -12.10 15.12 -3.14
C ASP A 3 -10.85 14.26 -3.37
N VAL A 4 -9.92 14.26 -2.42
CA VAL A 4 -8.65 13.53 -2.52
C VAL A 4 -8.61 12.55 -1.35
N ASP A 5 -9.00 11.30 -1.62
CA ASP A 5 -9.03 10.24 -0.62
C ASP A 5 -7.63 9.73 -0.22
N LEU A 6 -6.65 9.92 -1.11
CA LEU A 6 -5.30 9.36 -0.96
C LEU A 6 -4.24 10.34 -1.45
N MET A 7 -3.19 10.49 -0.65
CA MET A 7 -2.02 11.28 -1.02
C MET A 7 -0.79 10.38 -1.08
N PRO A 8 -0.05 10.34 -2.20
CA PRO A 8 1.21 9.62 -2.26
C PRO A 8 2.24 10.28 -1.35
N GLN A 9 3.25 9.51 -0.94
CA GLN A 9 4.40 10.10 -0.25
C GLN A 9 5.15 11.06 -1.18
N TYR A 10 5.72 12.12 -0.64
CA TYR A 10 6.55 13.05 -1.40
C TYR A 10 7.65 12.32 -2.17
N GLY A 11 7.76 12.62 -3.46
CA GLY A 11 8.73 12.00 -4.36
C GLY A 11 8.46 10.54 -4.73
N LEU A 12 7.36 9.92 -4.28
CA LEU A 12 7.08 8.51 -4.55
C LEU A 12 7.01 8.21 -6.06
N PHE A 13 6.41 9.10 -6.85
CA PHE A 13 6.35 8.95 -8.31
C PHE A 13 7.75 8.88 -8.94
N GLU A 14 8.63 9.82 -8.62
CA GLU A 14 10.00 9.84 -9.17
C GLU A 14 10.80 8.61 -8.75
N ARG A 15 10.65 8.19 -7.50
CA ARG A 15 11.30 6.98 -6.98
C ARG A 15 10.80 5.72 -7.68
N LEU A 16 9.48 5.60 -7.90
CA LEU A 16 8.88 4.50 -8.67
C LEU A 16 9.35 4.52 -10.12
N ARG A 17 9.43 5.70 -10.75
CA ARG A 17 9.93 5.87 -12.11
C ARG A 17 11.39 5.42 -12.24
N GLY A 18 12.21 5.65 -11.22
CA GLY A 18 13.59 5.15 -11.17
C GLY A 18 13.69 3.64 -10.90
N PHE A 19 12.82 3.11 -10.04
CA PHE A 19 12.84 1.69 -9.63
C PHE A 19 12.27 0.75 -10.69
N LEU A 20 11.10 1.08 -11.25
CA LEU A 20 10.35 0.14 -12.08
C LEU A 20 11.18 -0.36 -13.28
N PRO A 21 11.87 0.48 -14.08
CA PRO A 21 12.67 -0.01 -15.20
C PRO A 21 13.88 -0.88 -14.80
N LYS A 22 14.42 -0.67 -13.58
CA LYS A 22 15.63 -1.34 -13.08
C LYS A 22 15.33 -2.64 -12.33
N ARG A 23 14.07 -2.90 -11.98
CA ARG A 23 13.68 -4.08 -11.22
C ARG A 23 13.94 -5.37 -12.02
N PRO A 24 14.22 -6.51 -11.34
CA PRO A 24 14.29 -7.80 -12.01
C PRO A 24 12.99 -8.09 -12.79
N PRO A 25 13.08 -8.69 -13.99
CA PRO A 25 11.90 -9.06 -14.76
C PRO A 25 10.93 -9.91 -13.94
N CYS A 26 9.70 -9.44 -13.84
CA CYS A 26 8.62 -10.18 -13.20
C CYS A 26 7.28 -9.74 -13.82
N GLU A 27 6.69 -10.62 -14.62
CA GLU A 27 5.44 -10.33 -15.32
C GLU A 27 4.23 -10.27 -14.38
N LYS A 28 4.31 -10.99 -13.26
CA LYS A 28 3.21 -11.10 -12.29
C LYS A 28 3.60 -10.65 -10.88
N CYS A 29 4.37 -9.58 -10.77
CA CYS A 29 4.71 -8.97 -9.48
C CYS A 29 3.86 -7.74 -9.20
N LEU A 30 3.35 -7.66 -7.97
CA LEU A 30 2.71 -6.49 -7.39
C LEU A 30 3.60 -5.90 -6.30
N TYR A 31 3.93 -4.61 -6.42
CA TYR A 31 4.71 -3.89 -5.44
C TYR A 31 3.79 -3.19 -4.47
N VAL A 32 3.58 -3.79 -3.29
CA VAL A 32 2.73 -3.23 -2.24
C VAL A 32 3.32 -1.93 -1.69
N VAL A 33 2.48 -0.90 -1.60
CA VAL A 33 2.79 0.39 -0.97
C VAL A 33 2.05 0.47 0.36
N PRO A 34 2.74 0.51 1.51
CA PRO A 34 2.10 0.65 2.81
C PRO A 34 1.29 1.95 2.90
N ALA A 35 0.05 1.83 3.38
CA ALA A 35 -0.86 2.96 3.54
C ALA A 35 -1.14 3.28 5.01
N PHE A 36 -1.26 4.57 5.29
CA PHE A 36 -1.49 5.12 6.62
C PHE A 36 -2.60 6.16 6.53
N GLU A 37 -3.36 6.29 7.61
CA GLU A 37 -4.35 7.34 7.81
C GLU A 37 -3.89 8.27 8.93
N GLY A 38 -4.21 9.55 8.80
CA GLY A 38 -3.94 10.56 9.81
C GLY A 38 -5.05 11.57 9.93
N SER A 39 -5.03 12.36 11.00
CA SER A 39 -6.00 13.42 11.23
C SER A 39 -5.85 14.57 10.21
N LEU A 40 -6.94 15.26 9.89
CA LEU A 40 -6.93 16.35 8.90
C LEU A 40 -6.14 17.60 9.35
N ASP A 41 -5.97 17.77 10.66
CA ASP A 41 -5.28 18.90 11.29
C ASP A 41 -3.76 18.73 11.35
N VAL A 42 -3.23 17.59 10.89
CA VAL A 42 -1.79 17.31 10.95
C VAL A 42 -1.14 17.36 9.58
N ALA A 43 0.09 17.89 9.54
CA ALA A 43 0.88 17.94 8.32
C ALA A 43 1.23 16.53 7.81
N HIS A 44 1.10 16.34 6.49
CA HIS A 44 1.53 15.13 5.79
C HIS A 44 3.05 14.90 5.98
N PRO A 45 3.48 13.73 6.48
CA PRO A 45 4.88 13.47 6.80
C PRO A 45 5.74 13.42 5.54
N ARG A 46 6.88 14.10 5.53
CA ARG A 46 7.80 14.21 4.39
C ARG A 46 8.69 12.98 4.20
N SER A 47 8.89 12.19 5.25
CA SER A 47 9.75 11.01 5.27
C SER A 47 9.15 9.86 6.06
N LYS A 48 9.66 8.63 5.87
CA LYS A 48 9.28 7.49 6.71
C LYS A 48 9.69 7.75 8.16
N LYS A 49 10.86 8.34 8.41
CA LYS A 49 11.29 8.75 9.76
C LYS A 49 10.25 9.64 10.46
N GLU A 50 9.76 10.68 9.77
CA GLU A 50 8.74 11.60 10.33
C GLU A 50 7.42 10.89 10.59
N LEU A 51 6.96 10.04 9.66
CA LEU A 51 5.77 9.22 9.85
C LEU A 51 5.91 8.34 11.10
N LEU A 52 7.03 7.63 11.28
CA LEU A 52 7.24 6.73 12.40
C LEU A 52 7.31 7.43 13.75
N GLN A 53 7.82 8.67 13.81
CA GLN A 53 7.80 9.49 15.03
C GLN A 53 6.38 9.85 15.48
N ARG A 54 5.44 9.93 14.54
CA ARG A 54 4.03 10.28 14.76
C ARG A 54 3.08 9.08 14.60
N PHE A 55 3.62 7.85 14.53
CA PHE A 55 2.85 6.62 14.35
C PHE A 55 2.60 5.91 15.69
N GLY A 56 1.37 5.43 15.91
CA GLY A 56 1.06 4.56 17.05
C GLY A 56 -0.30 4.80 17.69
N ASN A 57 -0.59 4.07 18.76
CA ASN A 57 -1.82 4.24 19.53
C ASN A 57 -1.85 5.64 20.16
N LYS A 58 -2.97 6.37 19.99
CA LYS A 58 -3.14 7.77 20.42
C LYS A 58 -2.16 8.77 19.78
N LYS A 59 -1.56 8.42 18.63
CA LYS A 59 -0.77 9.34 17.80
C LYS A 59 -1.56 9.78 16.57
N HIS A 60 -0.95 10.68 15.81
CA HIS A 60 -1.57 11.31 14.64
C HIS A 60 -1.73 10.36 13.45
N PHE A 61 -0.85 9.36 13.30
CA PHE A 61 -0.91 8.40 12.20
C PHE A 61 -1.07 6.98 12.70
N ARG A 62 -1.82 6.18 11.94
CA ARG A 62 -1.98 4.74 12.12
C ARG A 62 -2.07 4.05 10.77
N VAL A 63 -2.03 2.71 10.79
CA VAL A 63 -2.24 1.93 9.57
C VAL A 63 -3.64 2.19 9.03
N TYR A 64 -3.76 2.43 7.73
CA TYR A 64 -5.03 2.72 7.07
C TYR A 64 -6.07 1.63 7.37
N HIS A 65 -7.27 2.05 7.79
CA HIS A 65 -8.40 1.20 8.16
C HIS A 65 -8.15 0.18 9.28
N ALA A 66 -7.08 0.33 10.08
CA ALA A 66 -6.78 -0.64 11.13
C ALA A 66 -7.87 -0.77 12.21
N VAL A 67 -8.69 0.27 12.41
CA VAL A 67 -9.81 0.28 13.36
C VAL A 67 -11.04 -0.41 12.75
N ALA A 68 -11.43 -0.02 11.54
CA ALA A 68 -12.63 -0.53 10.89
C ALA A 68 -12.46 -1.98 10.39
N PHE A 69 -11.28 -2.30 9.85
CA PHE A 69 -11.01 -3.59 9.24
C PHE A 69 -9.52 -3.97 9.32
N ARG A 70 -9.13 -4.62 10.42
CA ARG A 70 -7.73 -4.99 10.69
C ARG A 70 -7.08 -5.87 9.61
N LYS A 71 -7.85 -6.67 8.86
CA LYS A 71 -7.31 -7.54 7.79
C LYS A 71 -6.90 -6.76 6.54
N ASN A 72 -7.43 -5.54 6.34
CA ASN A 72 -7.21 -4.70 5.16
C ASN A 72 -5.72 -4.62 4.76
N GLN A 73 -4.84 -4.23 5.70
CA GLN A 73 -3.40 -4.10 5.49
C GLN A 73 -2.60 -5.23 6.17
N GLY A 74 -3.28 -6.31 6.60
CA GLY A 74 -2.70 -7.32 7.49
C GLY A 74 -1.51 -8.06 6.89
N ALA A 75 -1.61 -8.44 5.62
CA ALA A 75 -0.57 -9.18 4.90
C ALA A 75 0.70 -8.35 4.65
N THR A 76 0.60 -7.00 4.61
CA THR A 76 1.74 -6.09 4.47
C THR A 76 2.77 -6.26 5.59
N ASN A 77 2.38 -6.78 6.76
CA ASN A 77 3.23 -6.91 7.95
C ASN A 77 3.94 -5.59 8.29
N ILE A 78 3.17 -4.58 8.66
CA ILE A 78 3.67 -3.23 8.96
C ILE A 78 4.74 -3.26 10.07
N ASN A 79 4.67 -4.21 11.01
CA ASN A 79 5.71 -4.40 12.02
C ASN A 79 7.08 -4.74 11.42
N ARG A 80 7.13 -5.55 10.36
CA ARG A 80 8.36 -5.80 9.60
C ARG A 80 8.78 -4.55 8.81
N TRP A 81 7.86 -3.90 8.10
CA TRP A 81 8.15 -2.68 7.32
C TRP A 81 8.79 -1.56 8.15
N LYS A 82 8.27 -1.31 9.36
CA LYS A 82 8.79 -0.28 10.28
C LYS A 82 10.27 -0.44 10.63
N ARG A 83 10.76 -1.68 10.66
CA ARG A 83 12.15 -2.01 11.04
C ARG A 83 13.12 -1.90 9.87
N LEU A 84 12.64 -1.76 8.65
CA LEU A 84 13.51 -1.54 7.49
C LEU A 84 14.14 -0.14 7.58
N PRO A 85 15.38 0.03 7.11
CA PRO A 85 15.97 1.36 6.96
C PRO A 85 15.11 2.27 6.09
N ASP A 86 15.24 3.57 6.29
CA ASP A 86 14.73 4.59 5.36
C ASP A 86 15.82 4.77 4.30
N GLU A 87 15.51 4.41 3.05
CA GLU A 87 16.45 4.43 1.94
C GLU A 87 15.89 5.33 0.83
N ASP A 88 16.77 6.02 0.11
CA ASP A 88 16.38 6.90 -0.99
C ASP A 88 15.92 6.11 -2.21
N GLU A 89 16.64 5.04 -2.57
CA GLU A 89 16.24 4.16 -3.67
C GLU A 89 15.18 3.15 -3.22
N LEU A 90 14.19 2.88 -4.08
CA LEU A 90 13.20 1.84 -3.83
C LEU A 90 13.76 0.48 -4.22
N LYS A 91 13.51 -0.51 -3.37
CA LYS A 91 13.78 -1.93 -3.64
C LYS A 91 12.66 -2.80 -3.06
N PRO A 92 12.44 -4.01 -3.59
CA PRO A 92 11.52 -4.96 -2.97
C PRO A 92 12.01 -5.28 -1.56
N ALA A 93 11.17 -5.02 -0.57
CA ALA A 93 11.54 -5.17 0.84
C ALA A 93 11.46 -6.63 1.32
N TYR A 94 10.32 -7.26 1.04
CA TYR A 94 10.02 -8.65 1.35
C TYR A 94 8.72 -9.04 0.63
N GLU A 95 8.50 -10.34 0.49
CA GLU A 95 7.25 -10.89 -0.04
C GLU A 95 6.15 -10.86 1.03
N ALA A 96 4.97 -10.38 0.64
CA ALA A 96 3.77 -10.35 1.46
C ALA A 96 2.82 -11.44 0.99
N ASN A 97 2.74 -12.55 1.73
CA ASN A 97 1.84 -13.64 1.38
C ASN A 97 0.39 -13.19 1.46
N PHE A 98 -0.38 -13.47 0.40
CA PHE A 98 -1.81 -13.15 0.36
C PHE A 98 -2.55 -13.73 1.57
N THR A 99 -3.50 -12.96 2.09
CA THR A 99 -4.44 -13.41 3.13
C THR A 99 -5.85 -12.96 2.75
N PHE A 100 -6.86 -13.77 3.08
CA PHE A 100 -8.24 -13.42 2.72
C PHE A 100 -8.68 -12.09 3.38
N GLY A 101 -9.24 -11.20 2.57
CA GLY A 101 -9.61 -9.85 2.97
C GLY A 101 -8.46 -8.83 2.89
N TYR A 102 -7.31 -9.21 2.33
CA TYR A 102 -6.23 -8.27 2.05
C TYR A 102 -6.66 -7.27 0.98
N GLU A 103 -6.53 -5.99 1.29
CA GLU A 103 -7.05 -4.86 0.51
C GLU A 103 -5.91 -3.82 0.36
N CYS A 104 -4.74 -4.28 -0.08
CA CYS A 104 -3.55 -3.44 -0.18
C CYS A 104 -3.61 -2.43 -1.32
N PHE A 105 -2.77 -1.40 -1.20
CA PHE A 105 -2.38 -0.57 -2.33
C PHE A 105 -1.14 -1.19 -2.95
N TYR A 106 -1.12 -1.32 -4.27
CA TYR A 106 0.03 -1.85 -4.99
C TYR A 106 0.24 -1.14 -6.33
N VAL A 107 1.47 -1.22 -6.82
CA VAL A 107 1.86 -0.83 -8.17
C VAL A 107 2.19 -2.10 -8.93
N GLY A 108 1.57 -2.30 -10.10
CA GLY A 108 1.71 -3.51 -10.90
C GLY A 108 1.60 -3.23 -12.40
N PRO A 109 1.77 -4.25 -13.24
CA PRO A 109 1.56 -4.13 -14.67
C PRO A 109 0.09 -3.90 -15.00
N HIS A 110 -0.19 -3.40 -16.21
CA HIS A 110 -1.55 -3.18 -16.70
C HIS A 110 -2.35 -4.47 -16.93
N THR A 111 -1.68 -5.62 -16.91
CA THR A 111 -2.26 -6.97 -17.08
C THR A 111 -2.95 -7.49 -15.81
N VAL A 112 -2.87 -6.75 -14.71
CA VAL A 112 -3.56 -7.08 -13.46
C VAL A 112 -5.07 -7.15 -13.69
N PRO A 113 -5.78 -8.14 -13.12
CA PRO A 113 -7.24 -8.21 -13.19
C PRO A 113 -7.89 -6.85 -12.89
N ARG A 114 -8.82 -6.43 -13.74
CA ARG A 114 -9.53 -5.15 -13.56
C ARG A 114 -10.51 -5.25 -12.41
N TYR A 115 -10.82 -4.10 -11.79
CA TYR A 115 -11.91 -4.01 -10.82
C TYR A 115 -13.22 -4.53 -11.42
N ARG A 116 -13.93 -5.35 -10.65
CA ARG A 116 -15.25 -5.84 -11.00
C ARG A 116 -16.30 -4.83 -10.56
N GLU A 117 -16.95 -4.17 -11.51
CA GLU A 117 -17.97 -3.14 -11.24
C GLU A 117 -19.30 -3.71 -10.71
N ARG A 118 -19.45 -5.04 -10.68
CA ARG A 118 -20.66 -5.71 -10.15
C ARG A 118 -20.74 -5.66 -8.62
N PHE A 119 -19.63 -5.41 -7.93
CA PHE A 119 -19.63 -5.27 -6.48
C PHE A 119 -20.03 -3.84 -6.12
N ILE A 120 -21.24 -3.67 -5.59
CA ILE A 120 -21.78 -2.39 -5.13
C ILE A 120 -21.55 -2.32 -3.61
N GLY A 121 -20.76 -1.34 -3.16
CA GLY A 121 -20.45 -1.13 -1.75
C GLY A 121 -18.97 -0.83 -1.48
N TYR A 122 -18.70 -0.10 -0.40
CA TYR A 122 -17.36 0.33 -0.02
C TYR A 122 -16.46 -0.86 0.36
N GLY A 123 -15.22 -0.88 -0.15
CA GLY A 123 -14.18 -1.85 0.23
C GLY A 123 -14.20 -3.20 -0.51
N PHE A 124 -15.25 -3.53 -1.27
CA PHE A 124 -15.35 -4.81 -2.00
C PHE A 124 -14.63 -4.83 -3.36
N THR A 125 -14.21 -3.68 -3.87
CA THR A 125 -13.54 -3.60 -5.18
C THR A 125 -12.07 -4.00 -5.07
N ARG A 126 -11.33 -3.43 -4.12
CA ARG A 126 -9.88 -3.66 -3.98
C ARG A 126 -9.53 -5.01 -3.37
N ASN A 127 -10.26 -5.49 -2.37
CA ASN A 127 -10.00 -6.81 -1.78
C ASN A 127 -10.28 -7.94 -2.78
N VAL A 128 -11.34 -7.81 -3.60
CA VAL A 128 -11.65 -8.75 -4.67
C VAL A 128 -10.60 -8.67 -5.77
N GLN A 129 -10.16 -7.47 -6.17
CA GLN A 129 -9.08 -7.34 -7.14
C GLN A 129 -7.77 -7.99 -6.64
N THR A 130 -7.41 -7.80 -5.36
CA THR A 130 -6.26 -8.47 -4.75
C THR A 130 -6.42 -9.99 -4.75
N LEU A 131 -7.61 -10.50 -4.44
CA LEU A 131 -7.93 -11.93 -4.52
C LEU A 131 -7.84 -12.46 -5.97
N GLU A 132 -8.48 -11.81 -6.94
CA GLU A 132 -8.44 -12.20 -8.34
C GLU A 132 -7.00 -12.16 -8.88
N SER A 133 -6.20 -11.18 -8.48
CA SER A 133 -4.78 -11.10 -8.83
C SER A 133 -4.00 -12.28 -8.27
N HIS A 134 -4.20 -12.60 -6.99
CA HIS A 134 -3.58 -13.77 -6.37
C HIS A 134 -3.95 -15.07 -7.10
N LEU A 135 -5.24 -15.27 -7.42
CA LEU A 135 -5.72 -16.44 -8.17
C LEU A 135 -5.16 -16.49 -9.61
N ALA A 136 -4.90 -15.34 -10.22
CA ALA A 136 -4.25 -15.23 -11.53
C ALA A 136 -2.72 -15.48 -11.47
N GLY A 137 -2.17 -15.79 -10.30
CA GLY A 137 -0.75 -16.11 -10.08
C GLY A 137 0.14 -14.88 -9.88
N TYR A 138 -0.44 -13.73 -9.49
CA TYR A 138 0.35 -12.59 -9.05
C TYR A 138 0.89 -12.82 -7.63
N LYS A 139 2.10 -12.30 -7.39
CA LYS A 139 2.79 -12.29 -6.11
C LYS A 139 3.14 -10.87 -5.67
#